data_AF-A0A0F8A269-F1
#
_entry.id   AF-A0A0F8A269-F1
#
_cell.length_a   1.000
_cell.length_b   1.000
_cell.length_c   1.000
_cell.angle_alpha   90.00
_cell.angle_beta   90.00
_cell.angle_gamma   90.00
#
_symmetry.space_group_name_H-M   'P 1'
#
loop_
_entity.id
_entity.type
_entity.pdbx_description
1 polymer ?
#
loop_
_entity_poly.entity_id
_entity_poly.type
_entity_poly.pdbx_seq_one_letter_code
_entity_poly.pdbx_strand_id
1 'polypeptide(L)'
;MNADAARNRIDRSAVPGWKVALYGGLAGEALWIASYPFDVIKSKMQTDGFGPDRRFPTMRSCFAATWRRDGFAGFWRGIWPTLFRAMPVSAGTFAVVEMTMRAIS
;
A
#
# COMPACT_ATOMS: atom_id res chain seq x y z
N MET A 1 -0.56 -19.33 3.05
CA MET A 1 -1.05 -19.89 1.78
C MET A 1 -0.84 -21.40 1.66
N ASN A 2 0.38 -21.92 1.88
CA ASN A 2 0.64 -23.37 1.69
C ASN A 2 -0.10 -24.29 2.66
N ALA A 3 -0.26 -23.88 3.93
CA ALA A 3 -0.99 -24.63 4.95
C ALA A 3 -2.52 -24.55 4.79
N ASP A 4 -3.04 -23.48 4.17
CA ASP A 4 -4.47 -23.27 3.99
C ASP A 4 -5.03 -24.13 2.83
N ALA A 5 -4.29 -24.22 1.73
CA ALA A 5 -4.58 -25.13 0.62
C ALA A 5 -4.57 -26.60 1.05
N ALA A 6 -3.63 -26.99 1.92
CA ALA A 6 -3.54 -28.34 2.49
C ALA A 6 -4.72 -28.65 3.43
N ARG A 7 -5.19 -27.65 4.19
CA ARG A 7 -6.33 -27.80 5.12
C ARG A 7 -7.67 -27.94 4.39
N ASN A 8 -7.83 -27.26 3.26
CA ASN A 8 -9.07 -27.25 2.49
C ASN A 8 -9.14 -28.30 1.35
N ARG A 9 -8.09 -29.14 1.18
CA ARG A 9 -7.96 -30.12 0.08
C ARG A 9 -8.22 -29.51 -1.31
N ILE A 10 -7.83 -28.26 -1.52
CA ILE A 10 -7.96 -27.58 -2.81
C ILE A 10 -6.60 -27.69 -3.51
N ASP A 11 -6.59 -28.34 -4.67
CA ASP A 11 -5.40 -28.40 -5.52
C ASP A 11 -5.04 -26.97 -5.96
N ARG A 12 -3.78 -26.55 -5.80
CA ARG A 12 -3.37 -25.17 -6.15
C ARG A 12 -3.54 -24.88 -7.62
N SER A 13 -3.47 -25.92 -8.45
CA SER A 13 -3.73 -25.85 -9.89
C SER A 13 -5.19 -25.51 -10.22
N ALA A 14 -6.12 -25.71 -9.28
CA ALA A 14 -7.54 -25.44 -9.46
C ALA A 14 -7.93 -23.97 -9.21
N VAL A 15 -7.02 -23.14 -8.68
CA VAL A 15 -7.29 -21.70 -8.46
C VAL A 15 -6.87 -20.92 -9.71
N PRO A 16 -7.81 -20.27 -10.43
CA PRO A 16 -7.47 -19.47 -11.59
C PRO A 16 -6.50 -18.34 -11.22
N GLY A 17 -5.43 -18.17 -12.02
CA GLY A 17 -4.38 -17.18 -11.75
C GLY A 17 -4.90 -15.74 -11.62
N TRP A 18 -5.94 -15.38 -12.37
CA TRP A 18 -6.59 -14.07 -12.26
C TRP A 18 -7.21 -13.81 -10.88
N LYS A 19 -7.72 -14.85 -10.19
CA LYS A 19 -8.26 -14.72 -8.82
C LYS A 19 -7.14 -14.48 -7.82
N VAL A 20 -6.02 -15.19 -7.97
CA VAL A 20 -4.84 -14.98 -7.12
C VAL A 20 -4.29 -13.57 -7.30
N ALA A 21 -4.18 -13.10 -8.55
CA ALA A 21 -3.75 -11.74 -8.86
C ALA A 21 -4.71 -10.69 -8.29
N LEU A 22 -6.03 -10.88 -8.45
CA LEU A 22 -7.04 -9.95 -7.94
C LEU A 22 -7.03 -9.88 -6.40
N TYR A 23 -7.10 -11.02 -5.71
CA TYR A 23 -7.12 -11.04 -4.25
C TYR A 23 -5.78 -10.60 -3.65
N GLY A 24 -4.66 -10.94 -4.29
CA GLY A 24 -3.34 -10.44 -3.92
C GLY A 24 -3.23 -8.92 -4.07
N GLY A 25 -3.75 -8.38 -5.18
CA GLY A 25 -3.80 -6.93 -5.42
C GLY A 25 -4.64 -6.21 -4.38
N LEU A 26 -5.87 -6.68 -4.13
CA LEU A 26 -6.76 -6.08 -3.12
C LEU A 26 -6.17 -6.14 -1.70
N ALA A 27 -5.52 -7.25 -1.34
CA ALA A 27 -4.85 -7.37 -0.05
C ALA A 27 -3.67 -6.39 0.07
N GLY A 28 -2.91 -6.17 -1.01
CA GLY A 28 -1.82 -5.20 -1.06
C GLY A 28 -2.32 -3.76 -0.90
N GLU A 29 -3.38 -3.38 -1.60
CA GLU A 29 -3.99 -2.05 -1.47
C GLU A 29 -4.56 -1.81 -0.06
N ALA A 30 -5.21 -2.83 0.54
CA ALA A 30 -5.71 -2.72 1.91
C ALA A 30 -4.59 -2.52 2.94
N LEU A 31 -3.49 -3.27 2.80
CA LEU A 31 -2.28 -3.09 3.63
C LEU A 31 -1.70 -1.68 3.45
N TRP A 32 -1.67 -1.20 2.22
CA TRP A 32 -1.15 0.13 1.89
C TRP A 32 -2.02 1.24 2.52
N ILE A 33 -3.35 1.16 2.40
CA ILE A 33 -4.28 2.10 3.03
C ILE A 33 -4.11 2.11 4.56
N ALA A 34 -3.96 0.93 5.17
CA ALA A 34 -3.73 0.82 6.62
C ALA A 34 -2.38 1.44 7.05
N SER A 35 -1.37 1.39 6.18
CA SER A 35 -0.03 1.92 6.44
C SER A 35 0.11 3.41 6.09
N TYR A 36 -0.84 3.98 5.34
CA TYR A 36 -0.78 5.34 4.81
C TYR A 36 -0.55 6.45 5.86
N PRO A 37 -1.15 6.40 7.07
CA PRO A 37 -0.87 7.38 8.12
C PRO A 37 0.61 7.46 8.52
N PHE A 38 1.32 6.31 8.51
CA PHE A 38 2.74 6.26 8.81
C PHE A 38 3.58 6.86 7.67
N ASP A 39 3.18 6.62 6.42
CA ASP A 39 3.81 7.21 5.24
C ASP A 39 3.70 8.74 5.27
N VAL A 40 2.51 9.28 5.60
CA VAL A 40 2.33 10.74 5.71
C VAL A 40 3.23 11.34 6.79
N ILE A 41 3.34 10.70 7.96
CA ILE A 41 4.24 11.17 9.03
C ILE A 41 5.71 11.09 8.60
N LYS A 42 6.11 9.99 7.95
CA LYS A 42 7.45 9.83 7.40
C LYS A 42 7.77 10.93 6.39
N SER A 43 6.88 11.20 5.44
CA SER A 43 7.06 12.25 4.44
C SER A 43 7.17 13.63 5.09
N LYS A 44 6.32 13.96 6.07
CA LYS A 44 6.40 15.24 6.81
C LYS A 44 7.74 15.40 7.51
N MET A 45 8.24 14.36 8.18
CA MET A 45 9.55 14.38 8.83
C MET A 45 10.70 14.52 7.83
N GLN A 46 10.61 13.86 6.68
CA GLN A 46 11.64 13.96 5.63
C GLN A 46 11.66 15.34 4.95
N THR A 47 10.51 16.03 4.87
CA THR A 47 10.42 17.38 4.30
C THR A 47 10.84 18.51 5.26
N ASP A 48 10.91 18.23 6.56
CA ASP A 48 11.16 19.23 7.61
C ASP A 48 12.65 19.63 7.72
N GLY A 49 13.54 18.94 7.00
CA GLY A 49 14.97 19.22 6.96
C GLY A 49 15.78 18.52 8.06
N PHE A 50 17.11 18.56 7.94
CA PHE A 50 18.04 17.97 8.90
C PHE A 50 18.78 19.07 9.67
N GLY A 51 18.67 19.11 11.00
CA GLY A 51 19.37 20.10 11.83
C GLY A 51 18.84 20.22 13.26
N PRO A 52 19.38 21.14 14.08
CA PRO A 52 18.88 21.44 15.42
C PRO A 52 17.46 22.04 15.41
N ASP A 53 17.12 22.82 14.37
CA ASP A 53 15.84 23.53 14.22
C ASP A 53 14.70 22.67 13.64
N ARG A 54 14.86 21.34 13.66
CA ARG A 54 13.83 20.41 13.16
C ARG A 54 12.53 20.60 13.96
N ARG A 55 11.43 20.87 13.25
CA ARG A 55 10.08 21.03 13.83
C ARG A 55 9.53 19.71 14.36
N PHE A 56 9.99 18.58 13.80
CA PHE A 56 9.58 17.23 14.16
C PHE A 56 10.78 16.36 14.57
N PRO A 57 11.31 16.51 15.81
CA PRO A 57 12.45 15.74 16.27
C PRO A 57 12.16 14.24 16.45
N THR A 58 10.89 13.87 16.65
CA THR A 58 10.46 12.47 16.81
C THR A 58 9.18 12.18 16.04
N MET A 59 8.96 10.92 15.66
CA MET A 59 7.73 10.47 14.99
C MET A 59 6.48 10.75 15.83
N ARG A 60 6.59 10.59 17.16
CA ARG A 60 5.51 10.90 18.12
C ARG A 60 5.17 12.40 18.12
N SER A 61 6.17 13.28 18.06
CA SER A 61 5.94 14.72 17.98
C SER A 61 5.23 15.14 16.69
N CYS A 62 5.61 14.54 15.55
CA CYS A 62 4.95 14.77 14.27
C CYS A 62 3.50 14.26 14.26
N PHE A 63 3.27 13.08 14.86
CA PHE A 63 1.94 12.50 15.01
C PHE A 63 1.04 13.40 15.86
N ALA A 64 1.50 13.80 17.04
CA ALA A 64 0.74 14.67 17.94
C ALA A 64 0.49 16.06 17.32
N ALA A 65 1.47 16.63 16.62
CA ALA A 65 1.31 17.89 15.91
C ALA A 65 0.31 17.79 14.76
N THR A 66 0.35 16.71 13.98
CA THR A 66 -0.61 16.46 12.89
C THR A 66 -2.02 16.26 13.43
N TRP A 67 -2.19 15.47 14.49
CA TRP A 67 -3.48 15.26 15.13
C TRP A 67 -4.07 16.56 15.69
N ARG A 68 -3.25 17.40 16.34
CA ARG A 68 -3.70 18.69 16.90
C ARG A 68 -4.05 19.74 15.85
N ARG A 69 -3.38 19.74 14.69
CA ARG A 69 -3.63 20.74 13.63
C ARG A 69 -4.72 20.34 12.66
N ASP A 70 -4.63 19.12 12.14
CA ASP A 70 -5.41 18.67 10.97
C ASP A 70 -6.38 17.54 11.35
N GLY A 71 -6.34 17.05 12.59
CA GLY A 71 -7.16 15.93 13.05
C GLY A 71 -6.91 14.64 12.27
N PHE A 72 -7.94 13.80 12.21
CA PHE A 72 -7.89 12.54 11.47
C PHE A 72 -7.62 12.75 9.97
N ALA A 73 -8.23 13.77 9.35
CA ALA A 73 -8.03 14.07 7.93
C ALA A 73 -6.57 14.40 7.57
N GLY A 74 -5.78 14.90 8.52
CA GLY A 74 -4.36 15.20 8.35
C GLY A 74 -3.48 14.01 7.96
N PHE A 75 -3.90 12.79 8.30
CA PHE A 75 -3.18 11.55 8.01
C PHE A 75 -3.55 10.93 6.66
N TRP A 76 -4.63 11.41 6.03
CA TRP A 76 -5.07 10.99 4.69
C TRP A 76 -4.86 12.09 3.63
N ARG A 77 -4.18 13.17 4.01
CA ARG A 77 -3.93 14.31 3.12
C ARG A 77 -2.95 13.90 2.02
N GLY A 78 -3.44 13.87 0.77
CA GLY A 78 -2.65 13.43 -0.39
C GLY A 78 -3.01 12.03 -0.92
N ILE A 79 -4.06 11.40 -0.39
CA ILE A 79 -4.49 10.07 -0.86
C ILE A 79 -4.91 10.07 -2.33
N TRP A 80 -5.47 11.19 -2.82
CA TRP A 80 -5.93 11.34 -4.21
C TRP A 80 -4.81 11.13 -5.25
N PRO A 81 -3.67 11.85 -5.19
CA PRO A 81 -2.50 11.55 -6.03
C PRO A 81 -2.08 10.09 -5.98
N THR A 82 -2.11 9.46 -4.80
CA THR A 82 -1.66 8.08 -4.68
C THR A 82 -2.64 7.08 -5.26
N LEU A 83 -3.95 7.31 -5.13
CA LEU A 83 -4.98 6.52 -5.80
C LEU A 83 -4.88 6.66 -7.32
N PHE A 84 -4.61 7.89 -7.80
CA PHE A 84 -4.35 8.14 -9.22
C PHE A 84 -3.10 7.41 -9.73
N ARG A 85 -2.06 7.28 -8.90
CA ARG A 85 -0.87 6.47 -9.20
C ARG A 85 -1.16 4.97 -9.13
N ALA A 86 -2.00 4.53 -8.21
CA ALA A 86 -2.32 3.11 -8.02
C ALA A 86 -3.00 2.53 -9.27
N MET A 87 -3.92 3.27 -9.88
CA MET A 87 -4.68 2.78 -11.06
C MET A 87 -3.78 2.36 -12.24
N PRO A 88 -2.81 3.15 -12.74
CA PRO A 88 -1.86 2.72 -13.76
C PRO A 88 -0.96 1.55 -13.32
N VAL A 89 -0.54 1.53 -12.06
CA VAL A 89 0.33 0.47 -11.53
C VAL A 89 -0.40 -0.87 -11.50
N SER A 90 -1.64 -0.89 -11.03
CA SER A 90 -2.48 -2.08 -11.04
C SER A 90 -2.77 -2.53 -12.48
N ALA A 91 -3.12 -1.61 -13.38
CA ALA A 91 -3.35 -1.92 -14.79
C ALA A 91 -2.11 -2.51 -15.48
N GLY A 92 -0.93 -1.92 -15.24
CA GLY A 92 0.34 -2.43 -15.76
C GLY A 92 0.67 -3.82 -15.22
N THR A 93 0.41 -4.07 -13.94
CA THR A 93 0.63 -5.39 -13.33
C THR A 93 -0.25 -6.45 -13.97
N PHE A 94 -1.55 -6.18 -14.16
CA PHE A 94 -2.45 -7.11 -14.84
C PHE A 94 -2.04 -7.33 -16.30
N ALA A 95 -1.67 -6.28 -17.03
CA ALA A 95 -1.20 -6.39 -18.41
C ALA A 95 0.06 -7.26 -18.51
N VAL A 96 1.07 -7.04 -17.65
CA VAL A 96 2.31 -7.82 -17.64
C VAL A 96 2.05 -9.28 -17.27
N VAL A 97 1.20 -9.52 -16.26
CA VAL A 97 0.82 -10.88 -15.86
C VAL A 97 0.14 -11.61 -17.03
N GLU A 98 -0.80 -10.95 -17.71
CA GLU A 98 -1.50 -11.53 -18.86
C GLU A 98 -0.57 -11.80 -20.05
N MET A 99 0.31 -10.84 -20.40
CA MET A 99 1.31 -11.04 -21.45
C MET A 99 2.26 -12.18 -21.13
N THR A 100 2.72 -12.27 -19.88
CA THR A 100 3.64 -13.33 -19.44
C THR A 100 2.97 -14.69 -19.46
N MET A 101 1.73 -14.81 -18.99
CA MET A 101 0.98 -16.07 -19.04
C MET A 101 0.76 -16.55 -20.49
N ARG A 102 0.48 -15.62 -21.41
CA ARG A 102 0.33 -15.92 -22.85
C ARG A 102 1.64 -16.30 -23.55
N ALA A 103 2.79 -15.85 -23.04
CA ALA A 103 4.09 -16.18 -23.60
C ALA A 103 4.63 -17.54 -23.12
N ILE A 104 4.16 -18.02 -21.97
CA ILE A 104 4.60 -19.29 -21.33
C ILE A 104 3.63 -20.44 -21.63
N SER A 105 2.39 -20.15 -22.03
CA SER A 105 1.40 -21.13 -22.50
C SER A 105 1.53 -21.37 -24.00
#